data_AF-A0A814NDW3-F1
#
_entry.id   AF-A0A814NDW3-F1
#
_cell.length_a   1.000
_cell.length_b   1.000
_cell.length_c   1.000
_cell.angle_alpha   90.00
_cell.angle_beta   90.00
_cell.angle_gamma   90.00
#
_symmetry.space_group_name_H-M   'P 1'
#
loop_
_entity.id
_entity.type
_entity.pdbx_description
1 polymer ?
#
loop_
_entity_poly.entity_id
_entity_poly.type
_entity_poly.pdbx_seq_one_letter_code
_entity_poly.pdbx_strand_id
1 'polypeptide(L)'
;MKQRNFLLCNLPVSIVDRDEFRNLLKDAIPGYSVPCRQTFTKNLIPQKSVMVKSSIAHELSGVNSFSLTCDAWTSNSNLSYLGVTCHYLNKDFILTSRLLSLKYLEEDHKSEYLFEVLKEIINEWYLDGKVFKIVSDSGSNMKGAITRFNDKFVPCVAHRINLCVNDIMSEKGVKTIFNNLGEEEIFVKLFDDSGSLKQHKIDLLMKNEIEKSNNYKKSFLNVVNKSKELVGSIKHSIQLTENLRKKQEILKLENKRKLVQDLRARWNCTYDDGIDTFQP
;
A
#
# COMPACT_ATOMS: atom_id res chain seq x y z
N MET A 1 -27.75 -11.30 -14.77
CA MET A 1 -26.46 -11.24 -15.49
C MET A 1 -25.91 -9.82 -15.64
N LYS A 2 -26.71 -8.81 -16.05
CA LYS A 2 -26.23 -7.45 -16.40
C LYS A 2 -25.58 -6.61 -15.27
N GLN A 3 -26.02 -6.75 -14.00
CA GLN A 3 -25.45 -5.99 -12.86
C GLN A 3 -24.11 -6.57 -12.35
N ARG A 4 -23.77 -7.80 -12.75
CA ARG A 4 -22.67 -8.59 -12.15
C ARG A 4 -21.27 -8.05 -12.51
N ASN A 5 -21.15 -7.33 -13.63
CA ASN A 5 -19.87 -6.84 -14.15
C ASN A 5 -19.45 -5.49 -13.57
N PHE A 6 -20.39 -4.68 -13.07
CA PHE A 6 -20.06 -3.33 -12.60
C PHE A 6 -19.11 -3.35 -11.38
N LEU A 7 -19.31 -4.29 -10.45
CA LEU A 7 -18.45 -4.45 -9.27
C LEU A 7 -17.05 -4.99 -9.61
N LEU A 8 -16.88 -5.62 -10.78
CA LEU A 8 -15.59 -6.15 -11.23
C LEU A 8 -14.71 -5.08 -11.89
N CYS A 9 -15.29 -3.99 -12.35
CA CYS A 9 -14.57 -2.91 -13.01
C CYS A 9 -13.83 -1.96 -12.04
N ASN A 10 -13.93 -2.18 -10.73
CA ASN A 10 -13.34 -1.34 -9.68
C ASN A 10 -13.62 0.17 -9.84
N LEU A 11 -14.81 0.50 -10.34
CA LEU A 11 -15.24 1.88 -10.56
C LEU A 11 -15.85 2.48 -9.28
N PRO A 12 -15.65 3.79 -9.02
CA PRO A 12 -16.35 4.47 -7.93
C PRO A 12 -17.85 4.33 -8.09
N VAL A 13 -18.56 3.97 -7.02
CA VAL A 13 -20.04 3.83 -7.06
C VAL A 13 -20.70 5.14 -7.50
N SER A 14 -20.07 6.30 -7.24
CA SER A 14 -20.55 7.61 -7.66
C SER A 14 -20.66 7.81 -9.17
N ILE A 15 -20.04 6.96 -10.00
CA ILE A 15 -20.15 7.04 -11.46
C ILE A 15 -21.59 6.81 -11.93
N VAL A 16 -22.39 6.04 -11.17
CA VAL A 16 -23.77 5.71 -11.56
C VAL A 16 -24.71 6.92 -11.47
N ASP A 17 -24.28 8.01 -10.82
CA ASP A 17 -25.04 9.25 -10.73
C ASP A 17 -24.66 10.26 -11.82
N ARG A 18 -23.72 9.91 -12.72
CA ARG A 18 -23.38 10.75 -13.87
C ARG A 18 -24.30 10.46 -15.04
N ASP A 19 -24.97 11.48 -15.56
CA ASP A 19 -25.93 11.34 -16.65
C ASP A 19 -25.28 10.82 -17.93
N GLU A 20 -24.03 11.24 -18.22
CA GLU A 20 -23.28 10.76 -19.39
C GLU A 20 -23.04 9.26 -19.33
N PHE A 21 -22.74 8.74 -18.13
CA PHE A 21 -22.54 7.31 -17.90
C PHE A 21 -23.86 6.53 -18.03
N ARG A 22 -24.97 7.09 -17.53
CA ARG A 22 -26.30 6.49 -17.66
C ARG A 22 -26.75 6.45 -19.12
N ASN A 23 -26.50 7.51 -19.88
CA ASN A 23 -26.78 7.59 -21.31
C ASN A 23 -25.94 6.57 -22.09
N LEU A 24 -24.63 6.51 -21.82
CA LEU A 24 -23.74 5.50 -22.42
C LEU A 24 -24.24 4.07 -22.21
N LEU A 25 -24.65 3.73 -20.98
CA LEU A 25 -25.18 2.40 -20.68
C LEU A 25 -26.54 2.13 -21.31
N LYS A 26 -27.38 3.16 -21.46
CA LYS A 26 -28.67 3.06 -22.14
C LYS A 26 -28.48 2.79 -23.64
N ASP A 27 -27.50 3.44 -24.26
CA ASP A 27 -27.16 3.26 -25.68
C ASP A 27 -26.50 1.90 -25.93
N ALA A 28 -25.54 1.52 -25.08
CA ALA A 28 -24.82 0.26 -25.19
C ALA A 28 -25.69 -0.96 -24.86
N ILE A 29 -26.64 -0.83 -23.93
CA ILE A 29 -27.52 -1.92 -23.49
C ILE A 29 -28.97 -1.41 -23.40
N PRO A 30 -29.69 -1.34 -24.53
CA PRO A 30 -31.09 -0.93 -24.54
C PRO A 30 -31.94 -1.74 -23.55
N GLY A 31 -32.78 -1.04 -22.78
CA GLY A 31 -33.65 -1.63 -21.76
C GLY A 31 -32.97 -1.94 -20.42
N TYR A 32 -31.68 -1.65 -20.25
CA TYR A 32 -31.03 -1.72 -18.93
C TYR A 32 -31.17 -0.39 -18.17
N SER A 33 -31.78 -0.44 -16.98
CA SER A 33 -31.83 0.71 -16.07
C SER A 33 -30.72 0.59 -15.03
N VAL A 34 -29.83 1.58 -15.00
CA VAL A 34 -28.71 1.63 -14.06
C VAL A 34 -29.26 1.88 -12.64
N PRO A 35 -29.01 0.98 -11.67
CA PRO A 35 -29.42 1.21 -10.29
C PRO A 35 -28.81 2.50 -9.73
N CYS A 36 -29.50 3.14 -8.78
CA CYS A 36 -28.93 4.31 -8.12
C CYS A 36 -27.86 3.89 -7.10
N ARG A 37 -27.03 4.87 -6.68
CA ARG A 37 -25.98 4.66 -5.67
C ARG A 37 -26.51 3.95 -4.42
N GLN A 38 -27.69 4.35 -3.93
CA GLN A 38 -28.28 3.76 -2.74
C GLN A 38 -28.59 2.26 -2.92
N THR A 39 -29.08 1.86 -4.09
CA THR A 39 -29.30 0.44 -4.40
C THR A 39 -28.00 -0.34 -4.43
N PHE A 40 -26.92 0.23 -4.97
CA PHE A 40 -25.60 -0.39 -4.93
C PHE A 40 -25.09 -0.57 -3.50
N THR A 41 -25.08 0.51 -2.71
CA THR A 41 -24.50 0.49 -1.35
C THR A 41 -25.33 -0.32 -0.35
N LYS A 42 -26.66 -0.26 -0.42
CA LYS A 42 -27.53 -0.91 0.59
C LYS A 42 -27.92 -2.35 0.23
N ASN A 43 -27.94 -2.70 -1.06
CA ASN A 43 -28.43 -4.01 -1.51
C ASN A 43 -27.36 -4.80 -2.26
N LEU A 44 -26.87 -4.30 -3.40
CA LEU A 44 -26.05 -5.10 -4.31
C LEU A 44 -24.66 -5.44 -3.73
N ILE A 45 -23.98 -4.46 -3.11
CA ILE A 45 -22.67 -4.68 -2.49
C ILE A 45 -22.79 -5.62 -1.28
N PRO A 46 -23.69 -5.40 -0.31
CA PRO A 46 -23.87 -6.33 0.81
C PRO A 46 -24.21 -7.76 0.36
N GLN A 47 -25.15 -7.93 -0.59
CA GLN A 47 -25.49 -9.24 -1.14
C GLN A 47 -24.28 -9.92 -1.78
N LYS A 48 -23.50 -9.18 -2.58
CA LYS A 48 -22.30 -9.70 -3.22
C LYS A 48 -21.22 -10.07 -2.20
N SER A 49 -21.04 -9.24 -1.17
CA SER A 49 -20.11 -9.50 -0.07
C SER A 49 -20.44 -10.80 0.64
N VAL A 50 -21.72 -11.04 0.98
CA VAL A 50 -22.16 -12.31 1.60
C VAL A 50 -21.84 -13.50 0.70
N MET A 51 -22.16 -13.42 -0.61
CA MET A 51 -21.86 -14.50 -1.55
C MET A 51 -20.36 -14.79 -1.67
N VAL A 52 -19.53 -13.75 -1.78
CA VAL A 52 -18.07 -13.89 -1.87
C VAL A 52 -17.53 -14.48 -0.58
N LYS A 53 -17.98 -14.00 0.58
CA LYS A 53 -17.58 -14.51 1.89
C LYS A 53 -17.90 -16.00 2.04
N SER A 54 -19.10 -16.43 1.67
CA SER A 54 -19.47 -17.85 1.69
C SER A 54 -18.61 -18.69 0.75
N SER A 55 -18.29 -18.17 -0.45
CA SER A 55 -17.41 -18.85 -1.40
C SER A 55 -15.98 -19.02 -0.84
N ILE A 56 -15.43 -17.97 -0.25
CA ILE A 56 -14.10 -18.02 0.37
C ILE A 56 -14.13 -18.96 1.58
N ALA A 57 -15.15 -18.91 2.43
CA ALA A 57 -15.25 -19.82 3.57
C ALA A 57 -15.28 -21.29 3.15
N HIS A 58 -15.98 -21.60 2.04
CA HIS A 58 -15.96 -22.94 1.45
C HIS A 58 -14.58 -23.31 0.93
N GLU A 59 -13.90 -22.40 0.21
CA GLU A 59 -12.52 -22.58 -0.26
C GLU A 59 -11.54 -22.90 0.89
N LEU A 60 -11.61 -22.14 1.98
CA LEU A 60 -10.73 -22.28 3.14
C LEU A 60 -11.01 -23.55 3.96
N SER A 61 -12.20 -24.14 3.85
CA SER A 61 -12.58 -25.32 4.65
C SER A 61 -11.66 -26.54 4.44
N GLY A 62 -11.11 -26.68 3.23
CA GLY A 62 -10.20 -27.77 2.87
C GLY A 62 -8.74 -27.53 3.22
N VAL A 63 -8.41 -26.38 3.82
CA VAL A 63 -7.04 -25.98 4.14
C VAL A 63 -6.79 -26.10 5.65
N ASN A 64 -5.63 -26.65 5.99
CA ASN A 64 -5.26 -26.98 7.38
C ASN A 64 -4.23 -26.02 7.99
N SER A 65 -3.57 -25.19 7.19
CA SER A 65 -2.55 -24.26 7.67
C SER A 65 -2.60 -22.94 6.92
N PHE A 66 -2.58 -21.84 7.66
CA PHE A 66 -2.63 -20.49 7.12
C PHE A 66 -1.55 -19.60 7.75
N SER A 67 -0.97 -18.72 6.96
CA SER A 67 -0.28 -17.55 7.47
C SER A 67 -1.18 -16.32 7.32
N LEU A 68 -1.11 -15.41 8.28
CA LEU A 68 -1.86 -14.15 8.21
C LEU A 68 -0.89 -12.99 8.00
N THR A 69 -1.29 -12.00 7.22
CA THR A 69 -0.69 -10.66 7.26
C THR A 69 -1.70 -9.69 7.86
N CYS A 70 -1.23 -8.88 8.79
CA CYS A 70 -1.99 -7.84 9.44
C CYS A 70 -1.35 -6.49 9.11
N ASP A 71 -2.15 -5.58 8.56
CA ASP A 71 -1.73 -4.21 8.29
C ASP A 71 -2.69 -3.25 8.97
N ALA A 72 -2.18 -2.41 9.87
CA ALA A 72 -2.96 -1.42 10.58
C ALA A 72 -2.51 -0.03 10.12
N TRP A 73 -3.46 0.78 9.67
CA TRP A 73 -3.17 2.14 9.23
C TRP A 73 -4.23 3.11 9.69
N THR A 74 -3.82 4.36 9.85
CA THR A 74 -4.72 5.50 10.03
C THR A 74 -4.84 6.23 8.71
N SER A 75 -6.07 6.36 8.23
CA SER A 75 -6.41 7.10 7.02
C SER A 75 -6.20 8.60 7.19
N ASN A 76 -6.20 9.34 6.08
CA ASN A 76 -6.13 10.80 6.08
C ASN A 76 -7.30 11.48 6.81
N SER A 77 -8.39 10.76 7.04
CA SER A 77 -9.55 11.23 7.80
C SER A 77 -9.44 10.90 9.30
N ASN A 78 -8.26 10.51 9.78
CA ASN A 78 -7.99 10.05 11.15
C ASN A 78 -8.81 8.82 11.58
N LEU A 79 -9.33 8.06 10.61
CA LEU A 79 -10.00 6.80 10.85
C LEU A 79 -8.99 5.67 10.75
N SER A 80 -8.98 4.79 11.73
CA SER A 80 -8.06 3.67 11.78
C SER A 80 -8.69 2.38 11.28
N TYR A 81 -7.90 1.58 10.58
CA TYR A 81 -8.32 0.33 9.97
C TYR A 81 -7.31 -0.77 10.22
N LEU A 82 -7.82 -2.00 10.26
CA LEU A 82 -7.03 -3.22 10.27
C LEU A 82 -7.43 -4.09 9.08
N GLY A 83 -6.50 -4.27 8.15
CA GLY A 83 -6.58 -5.26 7.09
C GLY A 83 -5.98 -6.58 7.57
N VAL A 84 -6.72 -7.68 7.40
CA VAL A 84 -6.25 -9.03 7.69
C VAL A 84 -6.39 -9.88 6.44
N THR A 85 -5.27 -10.39 5.93
CA THR A 85 -5.23 -11.26 4.75
C THR A 85 -4.69 -12.62 5.16
N CYS A 86 -5.35 -13.70 4.73
CA CYS A 86 -4.79 -15.05 4.87
C CYS A 86 -4.02 -15.45 3.61
N HIS A 87 -3.01 -16.28 3.83
CA HIS A 87 -2.15 -16.86 2.82
C HIS A 87 -2.08 -18.37 3.06
N TYR A 88 -2.28 -19.16 2.01
CA TYR A 88 -2.24 -20.61 2.07
C TYR A 88 -1.81 -21.19 0.73
N LEU A 89 -1.42 -22.46 0.73
CA LEU A 89 -1.23 -23.24 -0.48
C LEU A 89 -2.56 -23.91 -0.82
N ASN A 90 -3.03 -23.73 -2.05
CA ASN A 90 -4.22 -24.43 -2.54
C ASN A 90 -3.89 -25.91 -2.88
N LYS A 91 -4.86 -26.65 -3.42
CA LYS A 91 -4.71 -28.07 -3.78
C LYS A 91 -3.61 -28.32 -4.82
N ASP A 92 -3.30 -27.31 -5.63
CA ASP A 92 -2.28 -27.35 -6.68
C ASP A 92 -0.94 -26.78 -6.20
N PHE A 93 -0.77 -26.58 -4.87
CA PHE A 93 0.41 -25.98 -4.25
C PHE A 93 0.73 -24.55 -4.72
N ILE A 94 -0.29 -23.81 -5.17
CA ILE A 94 -0.16 -22.41 -5.55
C ILE A 94 -0.44 -21.53 -4.33
N LEU A 95 0.48 -20.60 -4.05
CA LEU A 95 0.30 -19.60 -3.01
C LEU A 95 -0.89 -18.70 -3.35
N THR A 96 -1.92 -18.78 -2.53
CA THR A 96 -3.18 -18.08 -2.69
C THR A 96 -3.40 -17.16 -1.50
N SER A 97 -3.90 -15.95 -1.76
CA SER A 97 -4.18 -14.94 -0.73
C SER A 97 -5.63 -14.49 -0.79
N ARG A 98 -6.26 -14.30 0.37
CA ARG A 98 -7.63 -13.80 0.50
C ARG A 98 -7.72 -12.78 1.63
N LEU A 99 -8.31 -11.62 1.33
CA LEU A 99 -8.65 -10.64 2.35
C LEU A 99 -9.79 -11.20 3.21
N LEU A 100 -9.51 -11.40 4.50
CA LEU A 100 -10.51 -11.88 5.47
C LEU A 100 -11.34 -10.74 6.03
N SER A 101 -10.69 -9.62 6.33
CA SER A 101 -11.35 -8.48 6.95
C SER A 101 -10.65 -7.18 6.64
N LEU A 102 -11.46 -6.14 6.50
CA LEU A 102 -11.06 -4.74 6.53
C LEU A 102 -11.89 -4.08 7.63
N LYS A 103 -11.39 -4.13 8.86
CA LYS A 103 -12.15 -3.70 10.04
C LYS A 103 -11.83 -2.24 10.35
N TYR A 104 -12.86 -1.45 10.60
CA TYR A 104 -12.71 -0.14 11.24
C TYR A 104 -12.40 -0.35 12.73
N LEU A 105 -11.39 0.34 13.24
CA LEU A 105 -10.99 0.26 14.65
C LEU A 105 -11.63 1.42 15.41
N GLU A 106 -12.51 1.10 16.35
CA GLU A 106 -13.34 2.06 17.08
C GLU A 106 -12.62 2.65 18.30
N GLU A 107 -11.67 1.90 18.87
CA GLU A 107 -10.95 2.24 20.09
C GLU A 107 -9.48 2.57 19.83
N ASP A 108 -8.83 3.18 20.83
CA ASP A 108 -7.38 3.27 20.87
C ASP A 108 -6.77 1.88 20.69
N HIS A 109 -5.76 1.78 19.83
CA HIS A 109 -5.17 0.52 19.38
C HIS A 109 -4.37 -0.22 20.46
N LYS A 110 -4.90 -0.38 21.67
CA LYS A 110 -4.27 -1.15 22.74
C LYS A 110 -4.14 -2.60 22.32
N SER A 111 -3.10 -3.26 22.82
CA SER A 111 -2.75 -4.61 22.41
C SER A 111 -3.85 -5.65 22.70
N GLU A 112 -4.63 -5.41 23.76
CA GLU A 112 -5.76 -6.23 24.21
C GLU A 112 -6.93 -6.14 23.24
N TYR A 113 -7.29 -4.92 22.83
CA TYR A 113 -8.35 -4.69 21.85
C TYR A 113 -8.00 -5.32 20.49
N LEU A 114 -6.79 -5.08 20.00
CA LEU A 114 -6.30 -5.67 18.75
C LEU A 114 -6.27 -7.20 18.80
N PHE A 115 -5.96 -7.79 19.96
CA PHE A 115 -6.00 -9.23 20.15
C PHE A 115 -7.42 -9.77 20.03
N GLU A 116 -8.40 -9.16 20.69
CA GLU A 116 -9.80 -9.58 20.59
C GLU A 116 -10.35 -9.41 19.17
N VAL A 117 -10.02 -8.31 18.48
CA VAL A 117 -10.40 -8.10 17.07
C VAL A 117 -9.81 -9.18 16.17
N LEU A 118 -8.52 -9.50 16.30
CA LEU A 118 -7.90 -10.56 15.51
C LEU A 118 -8.50 -11.94 15.83
N LYS A 119 -8.80 -12.20 17.10
CA LYS A 119 -9.41 -13.46 17.55
C LYS A 119 -10.83 -13.60 17.00
N GLU A 120 -11.63 -12.53 17.00
CA GLU A 120 -12.95 -12.48 16.37
C GLU A 120 -12.85 -12.85 14.88
N ILE A 121 -11.92 -12.23 14.14
CA ILE A 121 -11.72 -12.51 12.71
C ILE A 121 -11.28 -13.97 12.49
N ILE A 122 -10.34 -14.48 13.28
CA ILE A 122 -9.88 -15.88 13.17
C ILE A 122 -11.05 -16.86 13.41
N ASN A 123 -11.90 -16.59 14.39
CA ASN A 123 -13.06 -17.42 14.72
C ASN A 123 -14.16 -17.32 13.66
N GLU A 124 -14.44 -16.11 13.15
CA GLU A 124 -15.42 -15.84 12.10
C GLU A 124 -15.14 -16.65 10.82
N TRP A 125 -13.86 -16.90 10.55
CA TRP A 125 -13.40 -17.66 9.39
C TRP A 125 -13.04 -19.13 9.70
N TYR A 126 -13.32 -19.61 10.92
CA TYR A 126 -13.01 -20.98 11.37
C TYR A 126 -11.53 -21.37 11.20
N LEU A 127 -10.63 -20.42 11.48
CA LEU A 127 -9.18 -20.60 11.35
C LEU A 127 -8.48 -20.92 12.68
N ASP A 128 -9.24 -21.03 13.77
CA ASP A 128 -8.70 -21.37 15.08
C ASP A 128 -7.92 -22.71 15.04
N GLY A 129 -6.76 -22.74 15.70
CA GLY A 129 -5.82 -23.85 15.63
C GLY A 129 -5.07 -24.03 14.29
N LYS A 130 -5.50 -23.40 13.19
CA LYS A 130 -4.90 -23.55 11.85
C LYS A 130 -3.91 -22.44 11.46
N VAL A 131 -3.87 -21.35 12.22
CA VAL A 131 -2.92 -20.25 11.97
C VAL A 131 -1.50 -20.67 12.35
N PHE A 132 -0.57 -20.67 11.39
CA PHE A 132 0.84 -20.98 11.57
C PHE A 132 1.64 -19.78 12.08
N LYS A 133 1.61 -18.66 11.33
CA LYS A 133 2.33 -17.42 11.66
C LYS A 133 1.52 -16.20 11.25
N ILE A 134 1.74 -15.08 11.95
CA ILE A 134 1.10 -13.79 11.68
C ILE A 134 2.19 -12.74 11.47
N VAL A 135 2.19 -12.13 10.28
CA VAL A 135 3.14 -11.11 9.86
C VAL A 135 2.53 -9.72 10.07
N SER A 136 3.28 -8.79 10.67
CA SER A 136 2.85 -7.38 10.82
C SER A 136 4.05 -6.44 10.79
N ASP A 137 3.80 -5.16 10.54
CA ASP A 137 4.80 -4.07 10.55
C ASP A 137 5.52 -3.82 11.90
N SER A 138 5.28 -4.62 12.94
CA SER A 138 5.91 -4.51 14.26
C SER A 138 5.52 -3.30 15.10
N GLY A 139 4.40 -2.61 14.80
CA GLY A 139 3.83 -1.65 15.73
C GLY A 139 3.68 -2.28 17.13
N SER A 140 4.11 -1.58 18.19
CA SER A 140 4.25 -2.14 19.55
C SER A 140 2.98 -2.86 20.03
N ASN A 141 1.82 -2.25 19.78
CA ASN A 141 0.54 -2.80 20.20
C ASN A 141 0.14 -4.02 19.38
N MET A 142 0.39 -4.01 18.07
CA MET A 142 0.10 -5.13 17.19
C MET A 142 1.02 -6.32 17.48
N LYS A 143 2.31 -6.08 17.74
CA LYS A 143 3.23 -7.10 18.24
C LYS A 143 2.72 -7.69 19.56
N GLY A 144 2.35 -6.84 20.51
CA GLY A 144 1.78 -7.30 21.79
C GLY A 144 0.52 -8.13 21.62
N ALA A 145 -0.38 -7.75 20.71
CA ALA A 145 -1.57 -8.50 20.38
C ALA A 145 -1.23 -9.89 19.80
N ILE A 146 -0.34 -9.95 18.82
CA ILE A 146 0.00 -11.18 18.09
C ILE A 146 0.76 -12.17 18.99
N THR A 147 1.64 -11.70 19.87
CA THR A 147 2.41 -12.57 20.77
C THR A 147 1.51 -13.39 21.71
N ARG A 148 0.28 -12.92 21.99
CA ARG A 148 -0.73 -13.68 22.75
C ARG A 148 -1.26 -14.92 22.04
N PHE A 149 -1.04 -15.05 20.73
CA PHE A 149 -1.32 -16.27 19.97
C PHE A 149 -0.15 -17.25 19.99
N ASN A 150 0.42 -17.55 21.18
CA ASN A 150 1.59 -18.44 21.35
C ASN A 150 2.81 -18.02 20.51
N ASP A 151 3.14 -16.73 20.54
CA ASP A 151 4.32 -16.16 19.86
C ASP A 151 4.43 -16.50 18.35
N LYS A 152 3.29 -16.47 17.67
CA LYS A 152 3.18 -16.65 16.20
C LYS A 152 3.64 -15.43 15.40
N PHE A 153 4.21 -14.41 16.04
CA PHE A 153 4.61 -13.16 15.41
C PHE A 153 5.80 -13.30 14.45
N VAL A 154 5.71 -12.64 13.31
CA VAL A 154 6.82 -12.43 12.36
C VAL A 154 6.86 -10.95 11.96
N PRO A 155 8.00 -10.27 12.09
CA PRO A 155 8.10 -8.88 11.67
C PRO A 155 8.10 -8.75 10.14
N CYS A 156 7.44 -7.72 9.62
CA CYS A 156 7.47 -7.39 8.21
C CYS A 156 8.88 -6.95 7.77
N VAL A 157 9.48 -7.70 6.85
CA VAL A 157 10.84 -7.44 6.33
C VAL A 157 10.95 -6.04 5.72
N ALA A 158 9.97 -5.63 4.90
CA ALA A 158 9.96 -4.32 4.25
C ALA A 158 9.97 -3.18 5.29
N HIS A 159 9.18 -3.30 6.36
CA HIS A 159 9.18 -2.32 7.44
C HIS A 159 10.53 -2.29 8.16
N ARG A 160 11.15 -3.44 8.42
CA ARG A 160 12.48 -3.53 9.05
C ARG A 160 13.56 -2.88 8.21
N ILE A 161 13.56 -3.08 6.88
CA ILE A 161 14.47 -2.40 5.95
C ILE A 161 14.23 -0.89 6.01
N ASN A 162 12.97 -0.44 5.98
CA ASN A 162 12.65 0.97 6.08
C ASN A 162 13.13 1.59 7.41
N LEU A 163 12.98 0.91 8.54
CA LEU A 163 13.52 1.37 9.83
C LEU A 163 15.05 1.46 9.78
N CYS A 164 15.73 0.43 9.28
CA CYS A 164 17.19 0.45 9.12
C CYS A 164 17.66 1.64 8.28
N VAL A 165 17.01 1.92 7.15
CA VAL A 165 17.32 3.07 6.30
C VAL A 165 17.07 4.39 7.06
N ASN A 166 15.96 4.52 7.80
CA ASN A 166 15.66 5.73 8.55
C ASN A 166 16.64 5.96 9.72
N ASP A 167 17.08 4.89 10.38
CA ASP A 167 18.08 4.93 11.44
C ASP A 167 19.43 5.40 10.89
N ILE A 168 19.88 4.82 9.76
CA ILE A 168 21.09 5.26 9.05
C ILE A 168 20.99 6.74 8.69
N MET A 169 19.85 7.19 8.16
CA MET A 169 19.63 8.60 7.81
C MET A 169 19.57 9.54 9.01
N SER A 170 19.26 9.02 10.20
CA SER A 170 19.12 9.80 11.43
C SER A 170 20.40 9.89 12.25
N GLU A 171 21.36 8.99 12.00
CA GLU A 171 22.65 8.95 12.69
C GLU A 171 23.42 10.26 12.47
N LYS A 172 24.04 10.77 13.54
CA LYS A 172 24.69 12.09 13.53
C LYS A 172 25.77 12.16 12.46
N GLY A 173 26.57 11.10 12.31
CA GLY A 173 27.60 11.00 11.27
C GLY A 173 27.03 11.13 9.86
N VAL A 174 25.85 10.60 9.57
CA VAL A 174 25.22 10.70 8.23
C VAL A 174 24.63 12.08 8.00
N LYS A 175 23.98 12.69 9.00
CA LYS A 175 23.56 14.11 8.93
C LYS A 175 24.74 15.07 8.77
N THR A 176 25.89 14.77 9.39
CA THR A 176 27.14 15.53 9.22
C THR A 176 27.75 15.27 7.85
N ILE A 177 27.79 14.03 7.33
CA ILE A 177 28.22 13.73 5.94
C ILE A 177 27.36 14.50 4.91
N PHE A 178 26.08 14.72 5.19
CA PHE A 178 25.20 15.51 4.31
C PHE A 178 25.41 17.03 4.43
N ASN A 179 25.95 17.55 5.55
CA ASN A 179 26.04 18.98 5.83
C ASN A 179 27.47 19.56 5.97
N ASN A 180 28.49 18.75 6.28
CA ASN A 180 29.90 19.12 6.41
C ASN A 180 30.80 17.87 6.31
N LEU A 181 31.53 17.72 5.20
CA LEU A 181 32.66 16.79 5.08
C LEU A 181 33.86 17.37 5.87
N GLY A 182 33.83 17.24 7.20
CA GLY A 182 34.99 17.47 8.06
C GLY A 182 35.60 16.13 8.49
N GLU A 183 36.91 16.11 8.74
CA GLU A 183 37.78 14.95 9.02
C GLU A 183 37.47 14.15 10.31
N GLU A 184 36.21 13.88 10.63
CA GLU A 184 35.85 13.08 11.81
C GLU A 184 35.64 11.59 11.47
N GLU A 185 35.99 10.72 12.41
CA GLU A 185 35.79 9.27 12.30
C GLU A 185 34.29 8.92 12.31
N ILE A 186 33.82 8.19 11.30
CA ILE A 186 32.39 7.86 11.13
C ILE A 186 32.11 6.46 11.66
N PHE A 187 31.09 6.36 12.51
CA PHE A 187 30.57 5.11 13.04
C PHE A 187 29.12 4.90 12.58
N VAL A 188 28.76 3.65 12.26
CA VAL A 188 27.39 3.23 11.92
C VAL A 188 26.92 2.10 12.82
N LYS A 189 25.61 2.03 13.07
CA LYS A 189 25.00 0.96 13.86
C LYS A 189 24.40 -0.08 12.92
N LEU A 190 24.84 -1.32 13.04
CA LEU A 190 24.37 -2.47 12.27
C LEU A 190 23.78 -3.51 13.22
N PHE A 191 22.72 -4.19 12.79
CA PHE A 191 22.21 -5.36 13.52
C PHE A 191 23.16 -6.53 13.29
N ASP A 192 23.54 -7.24 14.36
CA ASP A 192 24.22 -8.52 14.24
C ASP A 192 23.23 -9.66 13.97
N ASP A 193 23.76 -10.87 13.75
CA ASP A 193 22.98 -12.07 13.46
C ASP A 193 22.02 -12.47 14.59
N SER A 194 22.18 -11.89 15.79
CA SER A 194 21.27 -12.06 16.92
C SER A 194 20.13 -11.04 16.96
N GLY A 195 20.11 -10.09 16.02
CA GLY A 195 19.17 -8.97 15.99
C GLY A 195 19.48 -7.87 17.00
N SER A 196 20.70 -7.84 17.56
CA SER A 196 21.18 -6.81 18.48
C SER A 196 21.91 -5.70 17.73
N LEU A 197 21.69 -4.45 18.13
CA LEU A 197 22.28 -3.29 17.46
C LEU A 197 23.73 -3.04 17.93
N LYS A 198 24.72 -3.08 17.02
CA LYS A 198 26.15 -2.88 17.33
C LYS A 198 26.80 -1.79 16.48
N GLN A 199 27.72 -1.05 17.08
CA GLN A 199 28.44 0.05 16.44
C GLN A 199 29.69 -0.45 15.70
N HIS A 200 29.84 -0.06 14.44
CA HIS A 200 30.94 -0.41 13.54
C HIS A 200 31.63 0.85 13.00
N LYS A 201 32.95 0.82 12.87
CA LYS A 201 33.76 1.89 12.27
C LYS A 201 33.79 1.71 10.74
N ILE A 202 33.61 2.79 9.99
CA ILE A 202 33.71 2.77 8.52
C ILE A 202 35.15 3.05 8.11
N ASP A 203 35.77 2.09 7.41
CA ASP A 203 37.13 2.23 6.86
C ASP A 203 37.18 3.14 5.62
N LEU A 204 38.37 3.68 5.34
CA LEU A 204 38.66 4.69 4.32
C LEU A 204 38.17 4.32 2.89
N LEU A 205 38.16 3.03 2.55
CA LEU A 205 37.67 2.53 1.25
C LEU A 205 36.14 2.68 1.10
N MET A 206 35.39 2.37 2.17
CA MET A 206 33.94 2.59 2.18
C MET A 206 33.60 4.09 2.20
N LYS A 207 34.42 4.95 2.81
CA LYS A 207 34.24 6.41 2.76
C LYS A 207 34.19 6.93 1.32
N ASN A 208 35.12 6.49 0.46
CA ASN A 208 35.19 6.92 -0.95
C ASN A 208 33.97 6.46 -1.78
N GLU A 209 33.46 5.24 -1.55
CA GLU A 209 32.25 4.77 -2.23
C GLU A 209 30.99 5.49 -1.74
N ILE A 210 30.91 5.77 -0.43
CA ILE A 210 29.84 6.55 0.18
C ILE A 210 29.85 7.99 -0.35
N GLU A 211 31.01 8.63 -0.47
CA GLU A 211 31.14 9.98 -1.05
C GLU A 211 30.70 10.01 -2.52
N LYS A 212 31.11 9.02 -3.33
CA LYS A 212 30.65 8.90 -4.72
C LYS A 212 29.13 8.76 -4.76
N SER A 213 28.57 7.81 -4.01
CA SER A 213 27.12 7.57 -3.94
C SER A 213 26.33 8.81 -3.47
N ASN A 214 26.85 9.53 -2.48
CA ASN A 214 26.25 10.76 -1.98
C ASN A 214 26.29 11.90 -2.98
N ASN A 215 27.38 12.05 -3.75
CA ASN A 215 27.45 13.03 -4.83
C ASN A 215 26.46 12.72 -5.95
N TYR A 216 26.32 11.46 -6.34
CA TYR A 216 25.28 11.03 -7.29
C TYR A 216 23.88 11.33 -6.75
N LYS A 217 23.62 11.03 -5.47
CA LYS A 217 22.31 11.25 -4.84
C LYS A 217 21.98 12.73 -4.68
N LYS A 218 22.96 13.57 -4.31
CA LYS A 218 22.81 15.03 -4.21
C LYS A 218 22.54 15.65 -5.58
N SER A 219 23.25 15.18 -6.61
CA SER A 219 23.01 15.57 -8.00
C SER A 219 21.60 15.19 -8.44
N PHE A 220 21.19 13.94 -8.22
CA PHE A 220 19.86 13.45 -8.57
C PHE A 220 18.74 14.19 -7.83
N LEU A 221 18.86 14.40 -6.51
CA LEU A 221 17.87 15.11 -5.71
C LEU A 221 17.74 16.58 -6.15
N ASN A 222 18.84 17.21 -6.54
CA ASN A 222 18.83 18.57 -7.09
C ASN A 222 18.10 18.62 -8.44
N VAL A 223 18.34 17.66 -9.33
CA VAL A 223 17.59 17.53 -10.59
C VAL A 223 16.11 17.32 -10.34
N VAL A 224 15.75 16.43 -9.41
CA VAL A 224 14.37 16.16 -9.04
C VAL A 224 13.70 17.42 -8.46
N ASN A 225 14.34 18.12 -7.51
CA ASN A 225 13.78 19.33 -6.91
C ASN A 225 13.61 20.46 -7.93
N LYS A 226 14.61 20.70 -8.77
CA LYS A 226 14.50 21.67 -9.88
C LYS A 226 13.38 21.30 -10.86
N SER A 227 13.20 20.01 -11.13
CA SER A 227 12.11 19.53 -11.97
C SER A 227 10.76 19.80 -11.32
N LYS A 228 10.62 19.58 -10.00
CA LYS A 228 9.38 19.89 -9.25
C LYS A 228 9.09 21.37 -9.25
N GLU A 229 10.09 22.20 -8.97
CA GLU A 229 9.97 23.66 -9.01
C GLU A 229 9.52 24.12 -10.39
N LEU A 230 10.17 23.63 -11.46
CA LEU A 230 9.81 23.96 -12.84
C LEU A 230 8.36 23.55 -13.16
N VAL A 231 7.97 22.33 -12.80
CA VAL A 231 6.60 21.82 -13.00
C VAL A 231 5.59 22.68 -12.22
N GLY A 232 5.91 23.04 -10.97
CA GLY A 232 5.10 23.95 -10.14
C GLY A 232 4.97 25.34 -10.77
N SER A 233 6.08 25.97 -11.15
CA SER A 233 6.10 27.28 -11.80
C SER A 233 5.26 27.31 -13.07
N ILE A 234 5.36 26.27 -13.91
CA ILE A 234 4.56 26.17 -15.14
C ILE A 234 3.07 26.03 -14.80
N LYS A 235 2.69 25.18 -13.83
CA LYS A 235 1.29 25.01 -13.42
C LYS A 235 0.66 26.28 -12.86
N HIS A 236 1.41 27.05 -12.08
CA HIS A 236 0.91 28.24 -11.41
C HIS A 236 0.99 29.51 -12.26
N SER A 237 1.70 29.47 -13.40
CA SER A 237 1.80 30.59 -14.35
C SER A 237 1.02 30.32 -15.63
N ILE A 238 0.00 31.16 -15.87
CA ILE A 238 -0.82 31.13 -17.09
C ILE A 238 0.07 31.32 -18.33
N GLN A 239 0.98 32.28 -18.28
CA GLN A 239 1.89 32.60 -19.38
C GLN A 239 2.84 31.44 -19.72
N LEU A 240 3.39 30.76 -18.71
CA LEU A 240 4.27 29.59 -18.93
C LEU A 240 3.49 28.38 -19.45
N THR A 241 2.26 28.19 -18.99
CA THR A 241 1.36 27.14 -19.51
C THR A 241 1.03 27.35 -21.00
N GLU A 242 0.76 28.60 -21.40
CA GLU A 242 0.52 28.94 -22.81
C GLU A 242 1.76 28.76 -23.68
N ASN A 243 2.92 29.19 -23.19
CA ASN A 243 4.20 28.97 -23.90
C ASN A 243 4.51 27.47 -24.06
N LEU A 244 4.21 26.66 -23.04
CA LEU A 244 4.35 25.21 -23.13
C LEU A 244 3.41 24.64 -24.21
N ARG A 245 2.15 25.09 -24.28
CA ARG A 245 1.20 24.67 -25.33
C ARG A 245 1.69 25.04 -26.74
N LYS A 246 2.16 26.27 -26.94
CA LYS A 246 2.72 26.73 -28.22
C LYS A 246 3.91 25.88 -28.66
N LYS A 247 4.81 25.51 -27.73
CA LYS A 247 5.92 24.60 -28.04
C LYS A 247 5.45 23.19 -28.42
N GLN A 248 4.43 22.66 -27.75
CA GLN A 248 3.87 21.35 -28.09
C GLN A 248 3.19 21.33 -29.47
N GLU A 249 2.60 22.45 -29.88
CA GLU A 249 2.03 22.63 -31.23
C GLU A 249 3.13 22.65 -32.30
N ILE A 250 4.24 23.37 -32.05
CA ILE A 250 5.41 23.38 -32.96
C ILE A 250 5.98 21.96 -33.11
N LEU A 251 6.03 21.19 -32.02
CA LEU A 251 6.53 19.81 -32.02
C LEU A 251 5.51 18.79 -32.56
N LYS A 252 4.34 19.22 -33.04
CA LYS A 252 3.28 18.37 -33.62
C LYS A 252 2.88 17.20 -32.72
N LEU A 253 2.81 17.41 -31.41
CA LEU A 253 2.37 16.38 -30.47
C LEU A 253 0.85 16.17 -30.60
N GLU A 254 0.42 14.96 -30.96
CA GLU A 254 -1.00 14.60 -31.13
C GLU A 254 -1.85 14.85 -29.87
N ASN A 255 -1.24 14.70 -28.69
CA ASN A 255 -1.89 14.91 -27.39
C ASN A 255 -1.17 16.01 -26.61
N LYS A 256 -1.84 17.14 -26.37
CA LYS A 256 -1.30 18.24 -25.54
C LYS A 256 -1.22 17.79 -24.08
N ARG A 257 0.00 17.51 -23.60
CA ARG A 257 0.26 16.98 -22.26
C ARG A 257 0.36 18.10 -21.23
N LYS A 258 -0.26 17.91 -20.07
CA LYS A 258 -0.03 18.74 -18.87
C LYS A 258 1.07 18.10 -18.03
N LEU A 259 1.93 18.91 -17.43
CA LEU A 259 2.92 18.41 -16.47
C LEU A 259 2.20 17.96 -15.19
N VAL A 260 2.55 16.78 -14.67
CA VAL A 260 1.99 16.20 -13.44
C VAL A 260 3.00 16.39 -12.32
N GLN A 261 2.51 16.71 -11.11
CA GLN A 261 3.37 16.87 -9.94
C GLN A 261 3.45 15.53 -9.21
N ASP A 262 4.63 15.20 -8.69
CA ASP A 262 4.78 14.00 -7.89
C ASP A 262 3.98 14.10 -6.59
N LEU A 263 3.27 13.03 -6.24
CA LEU A 263 2.53 12.91 -4.99
C LEU A 263 3.33 12.04 -4.02
N ARG A 264 3.46 12.49 -2.77
CA ARG A 264 4.19 11.80 -1.69
C ARG A 264 3.34 10.70 -1.03
N ALA A 265 2.48 10.02 -1.80
CA ALA A 265 1.69 8.92 -1.28
C ALA A 265 2.61 7.71 -1.05
N ARG A 266 2.44 7.05 0.10
CA ARG A 266 3.32 5.97 0.58
C ARG A 266 3.22 4.67 -0.26
N TRP A 267 2.31 4.62 -1.24
CA TRP A 267 2.17 3.55 -2.22
C TRP A 267 1.49 4.14 -3.47
N ASN A 268 2.17 4.06 -4.63
CA ASN A 268 1.53 4.25 -5.93
C ASN A 268 1.00 2.88 -6.39
N CYS A 269 -0.19 2.48 -5.95
CA CYS A 269 -0.97 1.46 -6.67
C CYS A 269 -1.86 2.17 -7.69
N THR A 270 -1.27 2.55 -8.82
CA THR A 270 -2.02 2.84 -10.06
C THR A 270 -1.49 2.05 -11.26
N TYR A 271 -0.67 1.03 -11.01
CA TYR A 271 -0.22 0.07 -12.01
C TYR A 271 -0.35 -1.34 -11.43
N ASP A 272 -1.55 -1.90 -11.51
CA ASP A 272 -1.73 -3.34 -11.71
C ASP A 272 -2.37 -3.46 -13.10
N ASP A 273 -1.52 -3.68 -14.10
CA ASP A 273 -1.96 -4.07 -15.43
C ASP A 273 -2.52 -5.49 -15.37
N GLY A 274 -3.80 -5.61 -15.71
CA GLY A 274 -4.23 -6.63 -16.64
C GLY A 274 -4.43 -8.06 -16.11
N ILE A 275 -5.72 -8.43 -16.03
CA ILE A 275 -6.22 -9.76 -16.39
C ILE A 275 -5.86 -10.89 -15.40
N ASP A 276 -6.51 -10.90 -14.25
CA ASP A 276 -6.96 -12.17 -13.66
C ASP A 276 -8.40 -12.43 -14.13
N THR A 277 -8.51 -13.18 -15.23
CA THR A 277 -9.78 -13.75 -15.67
C THR A 277 -10.26 -14.77 -14.64
N PHE A 278 -11.16 -14.35 -13.77
CA PHE A 278 -12.13 -15.28 -13.19
C PHE A 278 -13.04 -15.78 -14.32
N GLN A 279 -12.82 -17.01 -14.76
CA GLN A 279 -13.80 -17.81 -15.49
C GLN A 279 -14.25 -19.00 -14.62
N PRO A 280 -15.47 -19.51 -14.87
CA PRO A 280 -16.56 -19.63 -13.88
C PRO A 280 -16.41 -20.74 -12.84
#